data_AF-A0A3L7MNP2-F1
#
_entry.id   AF-A0A3L7MNP2-F1
#
_cell.length_a   1.000
_cell.length_b   1.000
_cell.length_c   1.000
_cell.angle_alpha   90.00
_cell.angle_beta   90.00
_cell.angle_gamma   90.00
#
_symmetry.space_group_name_H-M   'P 1'
#
loop_
_entity.id
_entity.type
_entity.pdbx_description
1 polymer ?
#
loop_
_entity_poly.entity_id
_entity_poly.type
_entity_poly.pdbx_seq_one_letter_code
_entity_poly.pdbx_strand_id
1 'polypeptide(L)'
;MVKGLRRIALGMMIACISMEGLHVSAQDEAPKPPDNRRDGYRQFFKQPQNIFDYWEAITFEIEVGKYDFAARYLHDLTEKKYSDAELASLVDKVTLNAIFKLRLVGTWSKDKIINQQAKKEADDLIQMAGAASLKKLQDPERIAKLIQQLQGNPEERAFAFKELYRSGSYSVPFLIADLAKQTIIEKAYILDALKRLGSEVEAPIIAALEGMPVSAQVDLIDVLVARGAIQAVPELWFLSSDPRRPEGLKKKAKL
;
A
#
# COMPACT_ATOMS: atom_id res chain seq x y z
N MET A 1 -11.98 94.26 -5.51
CA MET A 1 -11.31 95.59 -5.54
C MET A 1 -9.82 95.38 -5.76
N VAL A 2 -9.40 95.36 -7.03
CA VAL A 2 -8.54 96.37 -7.69
C VAL A 2 -7.14 96.51 -7.09
N LYS A 3 -6.14 96.05 -7.85
CA LYS A 3 -4.92 96.76 -8.31
C LYS A 3 -4.09 95.70 -9.06
N GLY A 4 -3.89 95.78 -10.37
CA GLY A 4 -3.36 96.92 -11.13
C GLY A 4 -1.85 96.74 -11.24
N LEU A 5 -1.32 96.21 -12.35
CA LEU A 5 -0.93 96.94 -13.57
C LEU A 5 0.61 97.08 -13.63
N ARG A 6 1.25 96.60 -14.71
CA ARG A 6 2.28 97.29 -15.54
C ARG A 6 3.11 96.27 -16.34
N ARG A 7 2.94 96.23 -17.67
CA ARG A 7 3.74 96.88 -18.75
C ARG A 7 4.85 95.94 -19.28
N ILE A 8 4.65 95.33 -20.45
CA ILE A 8 5.07 95.75 -21.83
C ILE A 8 6.59 95.65 -22.05
N ALA A 9 6.98 94.75 -22.98
CA ALA A 9 7.94 94.87 -24.09
C ALA A 9 8.56 93.47 -24.37
N LEU A 10 8.11 92.74 -25.39
CA LEU A 10 8.57 92.77 -26.79
C LEU A 10 10.05 92.38 -26.95
N GLY A 11 10.27 91.11 -27.32
CA GLY A 11 11.55 90.54 -27.71
C GLY A 11 11.30 89.33 -28.60
N MET A 12 11.15 89.62 -29.88
CA MET A 12 10.81 88.72 -30.97
C MET A 12 12.04 87.88 -31.37
N MET A 13 11.95 86.55 -31.27
CA MET A 13 12.51 85.69 -32.33
C MET A 13 11.77 84.36 -32.39
N ILE A 14 10.98 84.25 -33.46
CA ILE A 14 10.35 83.05 -33.96
C ILE A 14 11.38 82.36 -34.88
N ALA A 15 11.71 81.12 -34.59
CA ALA A 15 12.21 80.16 -35.58
C ALA A 15 11.57 78.79 -35.29
N CYS A 16 10.39 78.65 -35.89
CA CYS A 16 9.67 77.47 -36.34
C CYS A 16 10.29 76.05 -36.25
N ILE A 17 9.44 75.13 -35.73
CA ILE A 17 9.08 73.78 -36.25
C ILE A 17 10.14 72.69 -35.97
N SER A 18 9.90 71.62 -35.20
CA SER A 18 8.70 70.75 -35.16
C SER A 18 8.33 70.28 -33.75
N MET A 19 7.02 70.30 -33.43
CA MET A 19 6.41 69.48 -32.39
C MET A 19 6.13 68.10 -32.98
N GLU A 20 6.72 67.04 -32.41
CA GLU A 20 6.17 65.69 -32.47
C GLU A 20 6.34 65.06 -31.08
N GLY A 21 5.22 64.52 -30.58
CA GLY A 21 5.02 64.20 -29.18
C GLY A 21 5.97 63.16 -28.62
N LEU A 22 6.52 63.44 -27.44
CA LEU A 22 7.06 62.43 -26.54
C LEU A 22 5.90 61.66 -25.89
N HIS A 23 5.34 60.71 -26.65
CA HIS A 23 4.71 59.55 -26.06
C HIS A 23 5.82 58.70 -25.43
N VAL A 24 5.90 58.73 -24.11
CA VAL A 24 6.61 57.72 -23.32
C VAL A 24 5.85 56.41 -23.53
N SER A 25 6.34 55.59 -24.46
CA SER A 25 5.85 54.24 -24.66
C SER A 25 6.26 53.42 -23.44
N ALA A 26 5.25 53.05 -22.64
CA ALA A 26 5.32 51.86 -21.80
C ALA A 26 5.74 50.70 -22.72
N GLN A 27 6.96 50.21 -22.53
CA GLN A 27 7.32 48.90 -23.04
C GLN A 27 6.46 47.91 -22.26
N ASP A 28 5.38 47.47 -22.88
CA ASP A 28 4.71 46.21 -22.54
C ASP A 28 5.79 45.14 -22.57
N GLU A 29 6.28 44.75 -21.38
CA GLU A 29 7.03 43.52 -21.19
C GLU A 29 6.09 42.40 -21.62
N ALA A 30 6.24 41.94 -22.86
CA ALA A 30 5.54 40.77 -23.37
C ALA A 30 5.66 39.65 -22.32
N PRO A 31 4.56 38.93 -22.00
CA PRO A 31 4.62 37.86 -21.02
C PRO A 31 5.72 36.89 -21.47
N LYS A 32 6.74 36.73 -20.60
CA LYS A 32 7.84 35.80 -20.87
C LYS A 32 7.21 34.46 -21.28
N PRO A 33 7.55 33.90 -22.46
CA PRO A 33 7.02 32.62 -22.86
C PRO A 33 7.28 31.61 -21.74
N PRO A 34 6.34 30.70 -21.45
CA PRO A 34 6.50 29.73 -20.38
C PRO A 34 7.85 29.04 -20.56
N ASP A 35 8.68 29.06 -19.51
CA ASP A 35 10.02 28.50 -19.53
C ASP A 35 9.91 26.97 -19.56
N ASN A 36 9.60 26.42 -20.74
CA ASN A 36 9.46 24.99 -20.99
C ASN A 36 10.81 24.25 -20.84
N ARG A 37 11.91 24.96 -20.53
CA ARG A 37 13.27 24.40 -20.43
C ARG A 37 13.62 23.86 -19.04
N ARG A 38 12.78 24.07 -18.02
CA ARG A 38 13.14 23.66 -16.65
C ARG A 38 12.94 22.17 -16.37
N ASP A 39 12.13 21.48 -17.17
CA ASP A 39 11.78 20.07 -16.95
C ASP A 39 11.67 19.29 -18.28
N GLY A 40 12.69 19.43 -19.12
CA GLY A 40 12.71 18.93 -20.51
C GLY A 40 12.62 17.41 -20.70
N TYR A 41 12.67 16.59 -19.64
CA TYR A 41 12.43 15.15 -19.77
C TYR A 41 10.94 14.80 -19.70
N ARG A 42 10.10 15.62 -19.04
CA ARG A 42 8.68 15.29 -18.79
C ARG A 42 7.82 15.25 -20.05
N GLN A 43 8.25 15.95 -21.11
CA GLN A 43 7.62 15.88 -22.43
C GLN A 43 7.68 14.49 -23.07
N PHE A 44 8.56 13.61 -22.59
CA PHE A 44 8.67 12.22 -23.05
C PHE A 44 7.83 11.24 -22.20
N PHE A 45 7.24 11.70 -21.09
CA PHE A 45 6.41 10.87 -20.23
C PHE A 45 4.95 10.93 -20.66
N LYS A 46 4.32 9.76 -20.71
CA LYS A 46 2.87 9.65 -20.84
C LYS A 46 2.21 10.08 -19.53
N GLN A 47 1.05 10.72 -19.61
CA GLN A 47 0.28 11.06 -18.42
C GLN A 47 -0.16 9.77 -17.70
N PRO A 48 0.01 9.67 -16.37
CA PRO A 48 -0.40 8.49 -15.62
C PRO A 48 -1.89 8.20 -15.75
N GLN A 49 -2.24 6.97 -16.14
CA GLN A 49 -3.64 6.57 -16.31
C GLN A 49 -4.09 5.64 -15.19
N ASN A 50 -3.26 4.63 -14.89
CA ASN A 50 -3.56 3.60 -13.89
C ASN A 50 -2.72 3.79 -12.61
N ILE A 51 -3.07 3.06 -11.55
CA ILE A 51 -2.42 3.15 -10.24
C ILE A 51 -0.90 2.91 -10.29
N PHE A 52 -0.42 2.04 -11.19
CA PHE A 52 1.00 1.75 -11.34
C PHE A 52 1.73 2.89 -12.05
N ASP A 53 1.13 3.50 -13.07
CA ASP A 53 1.72 4.67 -13.73
C ASP A 53 1.91 5.82 -12.73
N TYR A 54 0.92 6.05 -11.86
CA TYR A 54 1.03 7.06 -10.82
C TYR A 54 2.12 6.70 -9.81
N TRP A 55 2.16 5.46 -9.35
CA TRP A 55 3.20 5.01 -8.45
C TRP A 55 4.60 5.25 -9.04
N GLU A 56 4.81 4.83 -10.29
CA GLU A 56 6.09 5.00 -11.00
C GLU A 56 6.45 6.50 -11.15
N ALA A 57 5.47 7.35 -11.49
CA ALA A 57 5.67 8.79 -11.57
C ALA A 57 6.04 9.41 -10.21
N ILE A 58 5.35 9.04 -9.13
CA ILE A 58 5.65 9.52 -7.77
C ILE A 58 7.08 9.13 -7.38
N THR A 59 7.45 7.85 -7.53
CA THR A 59 8.78 7.37 -7.15
C THR A 59 9.88 8.01 -7.98
N PHE A 60 9.66 8.15 -9.29
CA PHE A 60 10.63 8.78 -10.18
C PHE A 60 10.85 10.25 -9.84
N GLU A 61 9.77 11.01 -9.59
CA GLU A 61 9.89 12.42 -9.21
C GLU A 61 10.55 12.60 -7.83
N ILE A 62 10.38 11.66 -6.90
CA ILE A 62 11.13 11.62 -5.63
C ILE A 62 12.62 11.38 -5.90
N GLU A 63 12.97 10.41 -6.74
CA GLU A 63 14.36 10.05 -7.06
C GLU A 63 15.14 11.19 -7.70
N VAL A 64 14.50 11.96 -8.58
CA VAL A 64 15.10 13.15 -9.22
C VAL A 64 15.00 14.42 -8.37
N GLY A 65 14.49 14.32 -7.14
CA GLY A 65 14.41 15.41 -6.17
C GLY A 65 13.31 16.46 -6.44
N LYS A 66 12.33 16.12 -7.27
CA LYS A 66 11.22 16.99 -7.69
C LYS A 66 9.96 16.69 -6.87
N TYR A 67 10.08 16.89 -5.57
CA TYR A 67 9.03 16.55 -4.60
C TYR A 67 7.69 17.26 -4.84
N ASP A 68 7.69 18.49 -5.36
CA ASP A 68 6.45 19.22 -5.70
C ASP A 68 5.61 18.49 -6.77
N PHE A 69 6.27 17.82 -7.71
CA PHE A 69 5.59 17.05 -8.76
C PHE A 69 5.14 15.69 -8.23
N ALA A 70 5.97 15.04 -7.41
CA ALA A 70 5.57 13.82 -6.71
C ALA A 70 4.32 14.04 -5.84
N ALA A 71 4.23 15.19 -5.15
CA ALA A 71 3.06 15.58 -4.36
C ALA A 71 1.80 15.71 -5.22
N ARG A 72 1.91 16.28 -6.43
CA ARG A 72 0.78 16.38 -7.37
C ARG A 72 0.31 15.02 -7.87
N TYR A 73 1.24 14.14 -8.25
CA TYR A 73 0.88 12.78 -8.68
C TYR A 73 0.29 11.96 -7.53
N LEU A 74 0.75 12.17 -6.30
CA LEU A 74 0.18 11.54 -5.11
C LEU A 74 -1.25 12.03 -4.88
N HIS A 75 -1.49 13.33 -4.96
CA HIS A 75 -2.83 13.92 -4.89
C HIS A 75 -3.76 13.29 -5.94
N ASP A 76 -3.37 13.33 -7.22
CA ASP A 76 -4.15 12.76 -8.32
C ASP A 76 -4.46 11.26 -8.13
N LEU A 77 -3.47 10.49 -7.63
CA LEU A 77 -3.65 9.06 -7.30
C LEU A 77 -4.72 8.91 -6.22
N THR A 78 -4.67 9.69 -5.14
CA THR A 78 -5.64 9.60 -4.05
C THR A 78 -7.04 10.10 -4.43
N GLU A 79 -7.16 11.08 -5.33
CA GLU A 79 -8.46 11.56 -5.81
C GLU A 79 -9.19 10.55 -6.70
N LYS A 80 -8.47 9.75 -7.49
CA LYS A 80 -9.07 8.77 -8.40
C LYS A 80 -9.80 7.60 -7.73
N LYS A 81 -9.63 7.39 -6.41
CA LYS A 81 -10.32 6.37 -5.59
C LYS A 81 -10.37 4.98 -6.25
N TYR A 82 -9.22 4.32 -6.28
CA TYR A 82 -9.07 2.95 -6.79
C TYR A 82 -9.85 1.92 -5.98
N SER A 83 -10.20 0.80 -6.62
CA SER A 83 -10.83 -0.34 -5.95
C SER A 83 -9.87 -1.05 -4.99
N ASP A 84 -10.41 -1.80 -4.02
CA ASP A 84 -9.60 -2.65 -3.12
C ASP A 84 -8.74 -3.64 -3.92
N ALA A 85 -9.22 -4.16 -5.05
CA ALA A 85 -8.47 -5.10 -5.88
C ALA A 85 -7.24 -4.45 -6.53
N GLU A 86 -7.37 -3.23 -7.04
CA GLU A 86 -6.27 -2.46 -7.63
C GLU A 86 -5.25 -2.05 -6.57
N LEU A 87 -5.71 -1.58 -5.41
CA LEU A 87 -4.85 -1.22 -4.28
C LEU A 87 -4.08 -2.42 -3.74
N ALA A 88 -4.73 -3.58 -3.61
CA ALA A 88 -4.05 -4.82 -3.22
C ALA A 88 -3.02 -5.26 -4.28
N SER A 89 -3.34 -5.08 -5.57
CA SER A 89 -2.42 -5.39 -6.66
C SER A 89 -1.20 -4.47 -6.69
N LEU A 90 -1.37 -3.20 -6.29
CA LEU A 90 -0.24 -2.30 -6.05
C LEU A 90 0.68 -2.88 -4.99
N VAL A 91 0.14 -3.27 -3.83
CA VAL A 91 0.92 -3.87 -2.73
C VAL A 91 1.63 -5.15 -3.17
N ASP A 92 1.00 -5.99 -3.98
CA ASP A 92 1.64 -7.22 -4.50
C ASP A 92 2.84 -6.92 -5.40
N LYS A 93 2.78 -5.86 -6.21
CA LYS A 93 3.86 -5.50 -7.15
C LYS A 93 4.99 -4.73 -6.45
N VAL A 94 4.67 -3.77 -5.58
CA VAL A 94 5.65 -2.80 -5.06
C VAL A 94 6.02 -3.03 -3.60
N THR A 95 5.25 -3.87 -2.89
CA THR A 95 5.30 -4.10 -1.43
C THR A 95 4.76 -2.93 -0.60
N LEU A 96 4.09 -3.24 0.52
CA LEU A 96 3.58 -2.23 1.44
C LEU A 96 4.72 -1.38 2.05
N ASN A 97 5.90 -1.99 2.24
CA ASN A 97 7.10 -1.28 2.72
C ASN A 97 7.53 -0.15 1.77
N ALA A 98 7.42 -0.33 0.45
CA ALA A 98 7.74 0.73 -0.49
C ALA A 98 6.76 1.90 -0.35
N ILE A 99 5.47 1.63 -0.17
CA ILE A 99 4.45 2.66 0.09
C ILE A 99 4.73 3.37 1.42
N PHE A 100 5.12 2.64 2.47
CA PHE A 100 5.51 3.23 3.76
C PHE A 100 6.68 4.23 3.65
N LYS A 101 7.60 4.05 2.69
CA LYS A 101 8.73 4.98 2.48
C LYS A 101 8.27 6.39 2.12
N LEU A 102 7.05 6.59 1.63
CA LEU A 102 6.51 7.93 1.37
C LEU A 102 6.49 8.79 2.65
N ARG A 103 6.31 8.18 3.84
CA ARG A 103 6.39 8.89 5.12
C ARG A 103 7.79 9.44 5.44
N LEU A 104 8.83 8.87 4.82
CA LEU A 104 10.21 9.30 5.03
C LEU A 104 10.54 10.58 4.26
N VAL A 105 9.66 11.02 3.34
CA VAL A 105 9.80 12.30 2.64
C VAL A 105 9.50 13.44 3.62
N GLY A 106 10.56 14.07 4.12
CA GLY A 106 10.45 15.11 5.16
C GLY A 106 9.72 16.38 4.68
N THR A 107 9.97 16.78 3.43
CA THR A 107 9.39 17.98 2.81
C THR A 107 8.99 17.68 1.37
N TRP A 108 7.68 17.68 1.11
CA TRP A 108 7.10 17.47 -0.21
C TRP A 108 7.04 18.76 -1.03
N SER A 109 6.84 19.90 -0.37
CA SER A 109 6.77 21.21 -1.02
C SER A 109 7.29 22.31 -0.12
N LYS A 110 7.73 23.42 -0.72
CA LYS A 110 7.99 24.68 0.00
C LYS A 110 6.70 25.35 0.45
N ASP A 111 5.60 25.11 -0.27
CA ASP A 111 4.28 25.56 0.15
C ASP A 111 3.81 24.69 1.32
N LYS A 112 3.48 25.34 2.45
CA LYS A 112 3.05 24.65 3.67
C LYS A 112 1.76 23.86 3.48
N ILE A 113 0.83 24.38 2.67
CA ILE A 113 -0.48 23.74 2.42
C ILE A 113 -0.25 22.46 1.61
N ILE A 114 0.47 22.57 0.48
CA ILE A 114 0.78 21.41 -0.38
C ILE A 114 1.58 20.36 0.41
N ASN A 115 2.56 20.80 1.21
CA ASN A 115 3.38 19.89 2.00
C ASN A 115 2.57 19.12 3.07
N GLN A 116 1.64 19.79 3.75
CA GLN A 116 0.77 19.12 4.73
C GLN A 116 -0.20 18.17 4.04
N GLN A 117 -0.76 18.59 2.90
CA GLN A 117 -1.68 17.78 2.12
C GLN A 117 -0.99 16.49 1.62
N ALA A 118 0.19 16.59 1.01
CA ALA A 118 0.93 15.43 0.52
C ALA A 118 1.32 14.44 1.63
N LYS A 119 1.65 14.93 2.83
CA LYS A 119 1.89 14.07 4.00
C LYS A 119 0.65 13.30 4.40
N LYS A 120 -0.51 13.96 4.41
CA LYS A 120 -1.79 13.32 4.70
C LYS A 120 -2.14 12.28 3.64
N GLU A 121 -1.97 12.62 2.36
CA GLU A 121 -2.27 11.70 1.25
C GLU A 121 -1.34 10.49 1.21
N ALA A 122 -0.08 10.64 1.61
CA ALA A 122 0.83 9.52 1.78
C ALA A 122 0.31 8.57 2.87
N ASP A 123 -0.15 9.11 3.99
CA ASP A 123 -0.76 8.32 5.07
C ASP A 123 -2.07 7.66 4.62
N ASP A 124 -2.92 8.38 3.89
CA ASP A 124 -4.18 7.88 3.34
C ASP A 124 -3.91 6.72 2.37
N LEU A 125 -2.95 6.85 1.46
CA LEU A 125 -2.55 5.78 0.53
C LEU A 125 -2.05 4.54 1.28
N ILE A 126 -1.22 4.73 2.30
CA ILE A 126 -0.73 3.62 3.15
C ILE A 126 -1.89 2.89 3.82
N GLN A 127 -2.84 3.62 4.39
CA GLN A 127 -4.01 3.03 5.05
C GLN A 127 -4.91 2.30 4.06
N MET A 128 -5.22 2.92 2.91
CA MET A 128 -6.05 2.31 1.87
C MET A 128 -5.40 1.05 1.29
N ALA A 129 -4.12 1.12 0.92
CA ALA A 129 -3.39 -0.01 0.35
C ALA A 129 -3.22 -1.15 1.38
N GLY A 130 -2.92 -0.81 2.64
CA GLY A 130 -2.82 -1.77 3.73
C GLY A 130 -4.15 -2.48 4.02
N ALA A 131 -5.25 -1.71 4.11
CA ALA A 131 -6.58 -2.27 4.33
C ALA A 131 -7.04 -3.16 3.16
N ALA A 132 -6.80 -2.73 1.92
CA ALA A 132 -7.10 -3.51 0.72
C ALA A 132 -6.31 -4.82 0.67
N SER A 133 -5.01 -4.77 0.97
CA SER A 133 -4.17 -5.96 1.06
C SER A 133 -4.65 -6.91 2.16
N LEU A 134 -4.99 -6.40 3.34
CA LEU A 134 -5.52 -7.20 4.45
C LEU A 134 -6.85 -7.88 4.07
N LYS A 135 -7.80 -7.15 3.47
CA LYS A 135 -9.07 -7.72 2.98
C LYS A 135 -8.83 -8.88 2.02
N LYS A 136 -7.90 -8.71 1.06
CA LYS A 136 -7.53 -9.77 0.12
C LYS A 136 -6.94 -11.01 0.83
N LEU A 137 -6.12 -10.80 1.86
CA LEU A 137 -5.51 -11.90 2.63
C LEU A 137 -6.52 -12.66 3.49
N GLN A 138 -7.61 -12.00 3.90
CA GLN A 138 -8.70 -12.55 4.71
C GLN A 138 -9.84 -13.16 3.87
N ASP A 139 -9.84 -12.98 2.55
CA ASP A 139 -10.92 -13.41 1.68
C ASP A 139 -11.11 -14.95 1.74
N PRO A 140 -12.25 -15.43 2.27
CA PRO A 140 -12.52 -16.86 2.43
C PRO A 140 -12.57 -17.61 1.10
N GLU A 141 -13.07 -16.98 0.03
CA GLU A 141 -13.17 -17.63 -1.29
C GLU A 141 -11.79 -17.82 -1.90
N ARG A 142 -10.94 -16.80 -1.79
CA ARG A 142 -9.53 -16.91 -2.17
C ARG A 142 -8.82 -18.00 -1.37
N ILE A 143 -8.98 -18.02 -0.05
CA ILE A 143 -8.34 -19.04 0.81
C ILE A 143 -8.81 -20.44 0.42
N ALA A 144 -10.11 -20.66 0.23
CA ALA A 144 -10.65 -21.95 -0.20
C ALA A 144 -10.06 -22.41 -1.54
N LYS A 145 -9.92 -21.50 -2.50
CA LYS A 145 -9.26 -21.81 -3.79
C LYS A 145 -7.78 -22.18 -3.60
N LEU A 146 -7.05 -21.48 -2.74
CA LEU A 146 -5.64 -21.80 -2.45
C LEU A 146 -5.52 -23.19 -1.80
N ILE A 147 -6.44 -23.57 -0.90
CA ILE A 147 -6.47 -24.90 -0.30
C ILE A 147 -6.67 -25.99 -1.35
N GLN A 148 -7.56 -25.77 -2.33
CA GLN A 148 -7.72 -26.68 -3.46
C GLN A 148 -6.43 -26.78 -4.30
N GLN A 149 -5.76 -25.66 -4.54
CA GLN A 149 -4.50 -25.61 -5.29
C GLN A 149 -3.33 -26.30 -4.58
N LEU A 150 -3.37 -26.49 -3.25
CA LEU A 150 -2.37 -27.33 -2.55
C LEU A 150 -2.36 -28.78 -3.06
N GLN A 151 -3.52 -29.28 -3.49
CA GLN A 151 -3.67 -30.63 -4.04
C GLN A 151 -3.38 -30.69 -5.54
N GLY A 152 -3.20 -29.53 -6.18
CA GLY A 152 -2.89 -29.40 -7.59
C GLY A 152 -1.47 -29.84 -7.94
N ASN A 153 -1.01 -29.39 -9.11
CA ASN A 153 0.33 -29.68 -9.60
C ASN A 153 1.41 -28.97 -8.73
N PRO A 154 2.70 -29.33 -8.87
CA PRO A 154 3.76 -28.76 -8.02
C PRO A 154 3.87 -27.22 -8.07
N GLU A 155 3.58 -26.59 -9.21
CA GLU A 155 3.63 -25.14 -9.36
C GLU A 155 2.45 -24.46 -8.66
N GLU A 156 1.24 -24.97 -8.87
CA GLU A 156 0.03 -24.52 -8.19
C GLU A 156 0.17 -24.67 -6.67
N ARG A 157 0.74 -25.77 -6.21
CA ARG A 157 0.99 -26.03 -4.81
C ARG A 157 2.00 -25.05 -4.21
N ALA A 158 3.10 -24.78 -4.92
CA ALA A 158 4.12 -23.83 -4.46
C ALA A 158 3.53 -22.41 -4.36
N PHE A 159 2.72 -22.01 -5.35
CA PHE A 159 1.99 -20.75 -5.34
C PHE A 159 1.00 -20.69 -4.17
N ALA A 160 0.18 -21.72 -4.01
CA ALA A 160 -0.80 -21.82 -2.94
C ALA A 160 -0.17 -21.74 -1.55
N PHE A 161 0.93 -22.48 -1.34
CA PHE A 161 1.68 -22.45 -0.10
C PHE A 161 2.20 -21.05 0.23
N LYS A 162 2.82 -20.37 -0.75
CA LYS A 162 3.31 -19.00 -0.58
C LYS A 162 2.19 -18.02 -0.21
N GLU A 163 1.05 -18.13 -0.88
CA GLU A 163 -0.08 -17.22 -0.68
C GLU A 163 -0.84 -17.50 0.63
N LEU A 164 -0.92 -18.77 1.07
CA LEU A 164 -1.42 -19.14 2.39
C LEU A 164 -0.48 -18.68 3.51
N TYR A 165 0.83 -18.74 3.29
CA TYR A 165 1.82 -18.16 4.20
C TYR A 165 1.60 -16.66 4.39
N ARG A 166 1.29 -15.92 3.32
CA ARG A 166 0.94 -14.50 3.43
C ARG A 166 -0.37 -14.25 4.17
N SER A 167 -1.35 -15.15 4.03
CA SER A 167 -2.62 -15.09 4.78
C SER A 167 -2.44 -15.48 6.26
N GLY A 168 -1.41 -16.24 6.62
CA GLY A 168 -1.05 -16.58 7.99
C GLY A 168 -2.23 -17.15 8.79
N SER A 169 -2.44 -16.61 10.00
CA SER A 169 -3.52 -17.03 10.92
C SER A 169 -4.92 -16.99 10.30
N TYR A 170 -5.17 -16.12 9.31
CA TYR A 170 -6.49 -16.04 8.66
C TYR A 170 -6.82 -17.28 7.84
N SER A 171 -5.80 -18.00 7.36
CA SER A 171 -5.99 -19.24 6.58
C SER A 171 -6.28 -20.47 7.46
N VAL A 172 -5.88 -20.42 8.73
CA VAL A 172 -5.89 -21.58 9.64
C VAL A 172 -7.29 -22.16 9.85
N PRO A 173 -8.35 -21.37 10.13
CA PRO A 173 -9.69 -21.93 10.31
C PRO A 173 -10.18 -22.72 9.08
N PHE A 174 -9.82 -22.27 7.88
CA PHE A 174 -10.21 -22.93 6.63
C PHE A 174 -9.40 -24.21 6.37
N LEU A 175 -8.09 -24.18 6.60
CA LEU A 175 -7.22 -25.35 6.52
C LEU A 175 -7.71 -26.46 7.48
N ILE A 176 -8.05 -26.06 8.71
CA ILE A 176 -8.52 -26.94 9.76
C ILE A 176 -9.92 -27.50 9.43
N ALA A 177 -10.83 -26.67 8.91
CA ALA A 177 -12.16 -27.13 8.49
C ALA A 177 -12.09 -28.16 7.35
N ASP A 178 -11.12 -28.03 6.44
CA ASP A 178 -10.92 -28.98 5.34
C ASP A 178 -10.15 -30.23 5.75
N LEU A 179 -9.23 -30.12 6.72
CA LEU A 179 -8.51 -31.28 7.29
C LEU A 179 -9.47 -32.37 7.79
N ALA A 180 -10.61 -32.00 8.37
CA ALA A 180 -11.59 -32.94 8.88
C ALA A 180 -12.35 -33.71 7.77
N LYS A 181 -12.41 -33.16 6.55
CA LYS A 181 -13.24 -33.66 5.44
C LYS A 181 -12.45 -34.51 4.44
N GLN A 182 -11.14 -34.34 4.38
CA GLN A 182 -10.31 -34.87 3.29
C GLN A 182 -9.81 -36.30 3.53
N THR A 183 -9.38 -36.96 2.45
CA THR A 183 -8.73 -38.28 2.49
C THR A 183 -7.30 -38.20 3.03
N ILE A 184 -6.69 -39.33 3.40
CA ILE A 184 -5.33 -39.36 3.98
C ILE A 184 -4.30 -38.65 3.09
N ILE A 185 -4.36 -38.83 1.77
CA ILE A 185 -3.41 -38.23 0.82
C ILE A 185 -3.60 -36.72 0.76
N GLU A 186 -4.85 -36.27 0.68
CA GLU A 186 -5.21 -34.86 0.57
C GLU A 186 -4.87 -34.08 1.86
N LYS A 187 -5.09 -34.71 3.03
CA LYS A 187 -4.69 -34.15 4.33
C LYS A 187 -3.18 -33.91 4.44
N ALA A 188 -2.35 -34.71 3.77
CA ALA A 188 -0.89 -34.56 3.88
C ALA A 188 -0.42 -33.16 3.44
N TYR A 189 -1.04 -32.57 2.40
CA TYR A 189 -0.69 -31.23 1.93
C TYR A 189 -1.16 -30.14 2.88
N ILE A 190 -2.34 -30.30 3.50
CA ILE A 190 -2.83 -29.39 4.53
C ILE A 190 -1.91 -29.44 5.76
N LEU A 191 -1.53 -30.64 6.19
CA LEU A 191 -0.65 -30.81 7.35
C LEU A 191 0.77 -30.28 7.08
N ASP A 192 1.31 -30.46 5.87
CA ASP A 192 2.57 -29.84 5.48
C ASP A 192 2.47 -28.32 5.49
N ALA A 193 1.38 -27.75 4.97
CA ALA A 193 1.13 -26.32 5.02
C ALA A 193 1.14 -25.81 6.47
N LEU A 194 0.31 -26.39 7.35
CA LEU A 194 0.20 -26.00 8.76
C LEU A 194 1.54 -26.10 9.51
N LYS A 195 2.41 -27.05 9.17
CA LYS A 195 3.76 -27.16 9.76
C LYS A 195 4.71 -26.03 9.35
N ARG A 196 4.52 -25.46 8.16
CA ARG A 196 5.49 -24.52 7.54
C ARG A 196 5.01 -23.07 7.51
N LEU A 197 3.75 -22.80 7.86
CA LEU A 197 3.23 -21.44 8.11
C LEU A 197 4.00 -20.74 9.26
N GLY A 198 3.92 -19.41 9.35
CA GLY A 198 4.59 -18.62 10.38
C GLY A 198 4.14 -18.94 11.82
N SER A 199 4.85 -18.47 12.84
CA SER A 199 4.57 -18.78 14.26
C SER A 199 3.20 -18.27 14.74
N GLU A 200 2.66 -17.24 14.07
CA GLU A 200 1.36 -16.64 14.37
C GLU A 200 0.17 -17.62 14.23
N VAL A 201 0.37 -18.76 13.58
CA VAL A 201 -0.66 -19.78 13.37
C VAL A 201 -0.83 -20.75 14.55
N GLU A 202 0.09 -20.73 15.52
CA GLU A 202 0.04 -21.69 16.65
C GLU A 202 -1.20 -21.50 17.52
N ALA A 203 -1.52 -20.25 17.87
CA ALA A 203 -2.70 -19.93 18.68
C ALA A 203 -4.03 -20.45 18.08
N PRO A 204 -4.36 -20.20 16.80
CA PRO A 204 -5.57 -20.75 16.20
C PRO A 204 -5.53 -22.28 16.03
N ILE A 205 -4.35 -22.90 15.85
CA ILE A 205 -4.25 -24.38 15.84
C ILE A 205 -4.57 -24.95 17.23
N ILE A 206 -4.01 -24.37 18.30
CA ILE A 206 -4.28 -24.78 19.68
C ILE A 206 -5.77 -24.65 19.99
N ALA A 207 -6.37 -23.50 19.64
CA ALA A 207 -7.79 -23.25 19.85
C ALA A 207 -8.69 -24.28 19.13
N ALA A 208 -8.25 -24.79 17.98
CA ALA A 208 -9.01 -25.78 17.20
C ALA A 208 -8.86 -27.22 17.69
N LEU A 209 -7.99 -27.50 18.66
CA LEU A 209 -7.93 -28.84 19.27
C LEU A 209 -9.26 -29.17 19.95
N GLU A 210 -9.91 -28.18 20.55
CA GLU A 210 -11.26 -28.31 21.07
C GLU A 210 -12.29 -28.30 19.91
N GLY A 211 -13.30 -29.17 20.00
CA GLY A 211 -14.37 -29.25 18.98
C GLY A 211 -14.05 -30.09 17.74
N MET A 212 -12.80 -30.52 17.55
CA MET A 212 -12.43 -31.38 16.41
C MET A 212 -12.63 -32.89 16.67
N PRO A 213 -12.90 -33.70 15.62
CA PRO A 213 -12.85 -35.16 15.73
C PRO A 213 -11.48 -35.64 16.20
N VAL A 214 -11.45 -36.76 16.94
CA VAL A 214 -10.23 -37.30 17.56
C VAL A 214 -9.10 -37.50 16.56
N SER A 215 -9.40 -37.94 15.33
CA SER A 215 -8.40 -38.10 14.26
C SER A 215 -7.75 -36.77 13.89
N ALA A 216 -8.55 -35.72 13.68
CA ALA A 216 -8.04 -34.38 13.39
C ALA A 216 -7.26 -33.80 14.58
N GLN A 217 -7.68 -34.07 15.82
CA GLN A 217 -6.92 -33.65 17.00
C GLN A 217 -5.53 -34.29 17.04
N VAL A 218 -5.42 -35.59 16.73
CA VAL A 218 -4.13 -36.29 16.64
C VAL A 218 -3.23 -35.66 15.55
N ASP A 219 -3.80 -35.35 14.39
CA ASP A 219 -3.09 -34.70 13.28
C ASP A 219 -2.59 -33.29 13.67
N LEU A 220 -3.42 -32.50 14.37
CA LEU A 220 -3.04 -31.16 14.83
C LEU A 220 -1.98 -31.20 15.96
N ILE A 221 -2.03 -32.19 16.85
CA ILE A 221 -0.96 -32.39 17.84
C ILE A 221 0.37 -32.69 17.14
N ASP A 222 0.37 -33.53 16.08
CA ASP A 222 1.56 -33.77 15.28
C ASP A 222 2.13 -32.50 14.65
N VAL A 223 1.25 -31.62 14.17
CA VAL A 223 1.65 -30.30 13.67
C VAL A 223 2.32 -29.48 14.78
N LEU A 224 1.69 -29.37 15.96
CA LEU A 224 2.21 -28.57 17.07
C LEU A 224 3.56 -29.10 17.59
N VAL A 225 3.71 -30.43 17.68
CA VAL A 225 4.96 -31.08 18.07
C VAL A 225 6.05 -30.85 17.02
N ALA A 226 5.73 -31.04 15.73
CA ALA A 226 6.69 -30.82 14.64
C ALA A 226 7.17 -29.35 14.55
N ARG A 227 6.32 -28.41 14.94
CA ARG A 227 6.64 -26.98 15.02
C ARG A 227 7.44 -26.60 16.27
N GLY A 228 7.48 -27.46 17.29
CA GLY A 228 8.01 -27.10 18.61
C GLY A 228 7.19 -26.01 19.30
N ALA A 229 5.86 -26.03 19.14
CA ALA A 229 4.96 -25.00 19.65
C ALA A 229 4.89 -25.04 21.19
N ILE A 230 5.80 -24.33 21.86
CA ILE A 230 5.90 -24.28 23.33
C ILE A 230 4.58 -23.80 23.97
N GLN A 231 3.87 -22.90 23.31
CA GLN A 231 2.59 -22.37 23.78
C GLN A 231 1.49 -23.43 23.85
N ALA A 232 1.64 -24.57 23.15
CA ALA A 232 0.69 -25.67 23.20
C ALA A 232 0.86 -26.57 24.44
N VAL A 233 1.99 -26.51 25.14
CA VAL A 233 2.31 -27.43 26.25
C VAL A 233 1.20 -27.51 27.32
N PRO A 234 0.63 -26.39 27.81
CA PRO A 234 -0.44 -26.45 28.80
C PRO A 234 -1.68 -27.22 28.30
N GLU A 235 -2.07 -26.99 27.05
CA GLU A 235 -3.22 -27.66 26.43
C GLU A 235 -2.93 -29.16 26.21
N LEU A 236 -1.72 -29.50 25.78
CA LEU A 236 -1.31 -30.89 25.59
C LEU A 236 -1.26 -31.66 26.93
N TRP A 237 -0.80 -31.03 28.01
CA TRP A 237 -0.88 -31.63 29.35
C TRP A 237 -2.31 -31.87 29.80
N PHE A 238 -3.21 -30.91 29.58
CA PHE A 238 -4.63 -31.08 29.88
C PHE A 238 -5.23 -32.26 29.10
N LEU A 239 -5.02 -32.32 27.77
CA LEU A 239 -5.50 -33.40 26.91
C LEU A 239 -4.94 -34.77 27.30
N SER A 240 -3.68 -34.84 27.73
CA SER A 240 -3.04 -36.10 28.16
C SER A 240 -3.60 -36.64 29.47
N SER A 241 -4.13 -35.77 30.32
CA SER A 241 -4.57 -36.08 31.69
C SER A 241 -6.09 -36.23 31.82
N ASP A 242 -6.89 -35.70 30.90
CA ASP A 242 -8.35 -35.77 30.98
C ASP A 242 -8.83 -37.23 30.80
N PRO A 243 -9.47 -37.84 31.82
CA PRO A 243 -9.94 -39.22 31.76
C PRO A 243 -11.08 -39.43 30.75
N ARG A 244 -11.74 -38.37 30.29
CA ARG A 244 -12.83 -38.43 29.30
C ARG A 244 -12.31 -38.57 27.88
N ARG A 245 -11.02 -38.39 27.64
CA ARG A 245 -10.41 -38.44 26.31
C ARG A 245 -9.97 -39.87 25.94
N PRO A 246 -10.06 -40.27 24.67
CA PRO A 246 -9.59 -41.59 24.23
C PRO A 246 -8.09 -41.79 24.47
N GLU A 247 -7.69 -43.02 24.79
CA GLU A 247 -6.28 -43.37 25.10
C GLU A 247 -5.30 -43.03 23.97
N GLY A 248 -5.70 -43.17 22.70
CA GLY A 248 -4.86 -42.80 21.56
C GLY A 248 -4.52 -41.31 21.54
N LEU A 249 -5.48 -40.45 21.88
CA LEU A 249 -5.30 -39.01 21.96
C LEU A 249 -4.42 -38.63 23.16
N LYS A 250 -4.67 -39.25 24.32
CA LYS A 250 -3.89 -39.01 25.54
C LYS A 250 -2.41 -39.35 25.33
N LYS A 251 -2.14 -40.50 24.71
CA LYS A 251 -0.76 -40.91 24.36
C LYS A 251 -0.10 -39.94 23.41
N LYS A 252 -0.85 -39.38 22.46
CA LYS A 252 -0.33 -38.41 21.49
C LYS A 252 0.02 -37.07 22.13
N ALA A 253 -0.83 -36.60 23.05
CA ALA A 253 -0.64 -35.35 23.76
C ALA A 253 0.44 -35.41 24.86
N LYS A 254 0.92 -36.62 25.18
CA LYS A 254 1.97 -36.83 26.16
C LYS A 254 3.33 -36.48 25.54
N LEU A 255 3.86 -35.32 25.94
CA LEU A 255 5.22 -34.86 25.62
C LEU A 255 6.26 -35.57 26.50
#